data_AF-A0A7V5FN95-F1
#
_entry.id   AF-A0A7V5FN95-F1
#
_cell.length_a   1.000
_cell.length_b   1.000
_cell.length_c   1.000
_cell.angle_alpha   90.00
_cell.angle_beta   90.00
_cell.angle_gamma   90.00
#
_symmetry.space_group_name_H-M   'P 1'
#
loop_
_entity.id
_entity.type
_entity.pdbx_description
1 polymer ?
#
loop_
_entity_poly.entity_id
_entity_poly.type
_entity_poly.pdbx_seq_one_letter_code
_entity_poly.pdbx_strand_id
1 'polypeptide(L)'
;MKSIAYTFLALGLMHNILLYHWTMAAVDPYSVVLGQEQRNRYLERKVNYYDAAHTALGALPSGSKVLFWGETRSYFCPHTAVVPTVFDYHPLPAWANAAAGSLDLANTLKQEKITHVFINTFELSRLGTENKFSEDGRKNWEEFKQRYMRPVFKDNYCQLYEITY
;
A
#
# COMPACT_ATOMS: atom_id res chain seq x y z
N MET A 1 40.94 31.69 21.20
CA MET A 1 40.76 30.24 20.99
C MET A 1 39.39 29.73 21.41
N LYS A 2 38.93 29.94 22.66
CA LYS A 2 37.60 29.47 23.12
C LYS A 2 36.41 30.00 22.31
N SER A 3 36.39 31.29 21.98
CA SER A 3 35.34 31.90 21.14
C SER A 3 35.25 31.23 19.76
N ILE A 4 36.39 31.00 19.10
CA ILE A 4 36.44 30.29 17.80
C ILE A 4 35.87 28.87 17.94
N ALA A 5 36.25 28.14 18.99
CA ALA A 5 35.73 26.80 19.25
C ALA A 5 34.21 26.80 19.48
N TYR A 6 33.68 27.76 20.24
CA TYR A 6 32.24 27.89 20.46
C TYR A 6 31.49 28.26 19.18
N THR A 7 32.07 29.10 18.32
CA THR A 7 31.49 29.41 17.01
C THR A 7 31.39 28.16 16.14
N PHE A 8 32.45 27.35 16.05
CA PHE A 8 32.39 26.09 15.29
C PHE A 8 31.38 25.10 15.87
N LEU A 9 31.29 24.99 17.20
CA LEU A 9 30.29 24.15 17.84
C LEU A 9 28.87 24.62 17.52
N ALA A 10 28.60 25.92 17.63
CA ALA A 10 27.29 26.49 17.32
C ALA A 10 26.90 26.28 15.85
N LEU A 11 27.85 26.48 14.93
CA LEU A 11 27.64 26.20 13.51
C LEU A 11 27.35 24.71 13.26
N GLY A 12 28.08 23.81 13.92
CA GLY A 12 27.85 22.37 13.82
C GLY A 12 26.46 21.98 14.33
N LEU A 13 26.04 22.50 15.48
CA LEU A 13 24.70 22.25 16.02
C LEU A 13 23.61 22.82 15.10
N MET A 14 23.77 24.05 14.62
CA MET A 14 22.81 24.67 13.72
C MET A 14 22.70 23.91 12.40
N HIS A 15 23.82 23.45 11.82
CA HIS A 15 23.82 22.60 10.65
C HIS A 15 23.04 21.30 10.87
N ASN A 16 23.23 20.63 12.02
CA ASN A 16 22.49 19.41 12.35
C ASN A 16 20.99 19.67 12.53
N ILE A 17 20.59 20.77 13.16
CA ILE A 17 19.17 21.14 13.29
C ILE A 17 18.55 21.39 11.91
N LEU A 18 19.25 22.11 11.03
CA LEU A 18 18.80 22.35 9.67
C LEU A 18 18.70 21.04 8.89
N LEU A 19 19.71 20.16 8.99
CA LEU A 19 19.68 18.85 8.35
C LEU A 19 18.49 18.01 8.84
N TYR A 20 18.24 18.00 10.14
CA TYR A 20 17.07 17.33 10.72
C TYR A 20 15.76 17.94 10.21
N HIS A 21 15.65 19.27 10.16
CA HIS A 21 14.47 19.93 9.65
C HIS A 21 14.18 19.56 8.18
N TRP A 22 15.21 19.58 7.34
CA TRP A 22 15.11 19.22 5.93
C TRP A 22 14.74 17.75 5.72
N THR A 23 15.36 16.83 6.48
CA THR A 23 15.04 15.40 6.41
C THR A 23 13.62 15.11 6.90
N MET A 24 13.16 15.81 7.93
CA MET A 24 11.82 15.64 8.47
C MET A 24 10.73 16.36 7.68
N ALA A 25 11.06 17.19 6.70
CA ALA A 25 10.06 17.90 5.89
C ALA A 25 9.10 16.94 5.15
N ALA A 26 9.60 15.78 4.69
CA ALA A 26 8.76 14.78 4.03
C ALA A 26 7.77 14.12 4.99
N VAL A 27 8.23 13.79 6.21
CA VAL A 27 7.41 13.17 7.26
C VAL A 27 6.45 14.21 7.87
N ASP A 28 6.92 15.44 8.06
CA ASP A 28 6.21 16.59 8.63
C ASP A 28 5.44 16.27 9.93
N PRO A 29 6.13 15.82 11.00
CA PRO A 29 5.48 15.37 12.23
C PRO A 29 5.19 16.52 13.22
N TYR A 30 5.65 17.74 12.94
CA TYR A 30 5.67 18.84 13.92
C TYR A 30 4.27 19.14 14.47
N SER A 31 3.26 19.19 13.60
CA SER A 31 1.87 19.45 14.01
C SER A 31 1.35 18.39 14.99
N VAL A 32 1.75 17.12 14.84
CA VAL A 32 1.37 16.05 15.77
C VAL A 32 2.13 16.18 17.09
N VAL A 33 3.45 16.39 17.03
CA VAL A 33 4.30 16.53 18.22
C VAL A 33 3.90 17.72 19.08
N LEU A 34 3.50 18.83 18.45
CA LEU A 34 3.03 20.04 19.12
C LEU A 34 1.55 19.96 19.54
N GLY A 35 0.86 18.85 19.28
CA GLY A 35 -0.55 18.65 19.64
C GLY A 35 -1.56 19.45 18.80
N GLN A 36 -1.13 19.99 17.66
CA GLN A 36 -1.95 20.77 16.73
C GLN A 36 -2.74 19.88 15.75
N GLU A 37 -2.26 18.66 15.51
CA GLU A 37 -2.88 17.67 14.63
C GLU A 37 -3.08 16.35 15.37
N GLN A 38 -4.29 15.78 15.25
CA GLN A 38 -4.59 14.45 15.79
C GLN A 38 -3.91 13.37 14.94
N ARG A 39 -3.47 12.28 15.58
CA ARG A 39 -2.78 11.14 14.93
C ARG A 39 -3.49 10.65 13.65
N ASN A 40 -4.80 10.46 13.70
CA ASN A 40 -5.55 9.89 12.57
C ASN A 40 -5.53 10.83 11.36
N ARG A 41 -5.70 12.14 11.57
CA ARG A 41 -5.60 13.13 10.49
C ARG A 41 -4.21 13.16 9.86
N TYR A 42 -3.17 13.06 10.68
CA TYR A 42 -1.81 12.96 10.18
C TYR A 42 -1.60 11.73 9.30
N LEU A 43 -2.13 10.57 9.72
CA LEU A 43 -2.03 9.33 8.94
C LEU A 43 -2.84 9.39 7.65
N GLU A 44 -4.05 9.94 7.66
CA GLU A 44 -4.84 10.21 6.44
C GLU A 44 -4.06 11.08 5.45
N ARG A 45 -3.35 12.10 5.95
CA ARG A 45 -2.54 13.01 5.13
C ARG A 45 -1.24 12.38 4.62
N LYS A 46 -0.59 11.50 5.38
CA LYS A 46 0.76 10.98 5.09
C LYS A 46 0.80 9.55 4.56
N VAL A 47 -0.25 8.77 4.79
CA VAL A 47 -0.31 7.36 4.43
C VAL A 47 -1.53 7.16 3.54
N ASN A 48 -1.28 7.15 2.23
CA ASN A 48 -2.32 7.11 1.19
C ASN A 48 -3.32 5.93 1.26
N TYR A 49 -2.99 4.85 1.96
CA TYR A 49 -3.89 3.72 2.14
C TYR A 49 -4.57 3.67 3.52
N TYR A 50 -4.27 4.63 4.42
CA TYR A 50 -4.75 4.58 5.80
C TYR A 50 -6.27 4.65 5.90
N ASP A 51 -6.90 5.55 5.13
CA ASP A 51 -8.37 5.69 5.13
C ASP A 51 -9.02 4.37 4.69
N ALA A 52 -8.64 3.84 3.52
CA ALA A 52 -9.12 2.56 3.04
C ALA A 52 -8.83 1.39 4.00
N ALA A 53 -7.69 1.40 4.69
CA ALA A 53 -7.39 0.37 5.68
C ALA A 53 -8.32 0.43 6.90
N HIS A 54 -8.62 1.63 7.38
CA HIS A 54 -9.47 1.81 8.56
C HIS A 54 -10.95 1.63 8.24
N THR A 55 -11.43 2.20 7.12
CA THR A 55 -12.85 2.23 6.77
C THR A 55 -13.31 0.98 6.04
N ALA A 56 -12.50 0.45 5.11
CA ALA A 56 -12.90 -0.65 4.24
C ALA A 56 -12.33 -1.98 4.72
N LEU A 57 -11.00 -2.08 4.85
CA LEU A 57 -10.38 -3.32 5.32
C LEU A 57 -10.80 -3.65 6.75
N GLY A 58 -10.89 -2.64 7.63
CA GLY A 58 -11.35 -2.83 9.02
C GLY A 58 -12.80 -3.27 9.18
N ALA A 59 -13.64 -3.11 8.15
CA ALA A 59 -15.04 -3.49 8.17
C ALA A 59 -15.30 -4.87 7.54
N LEU A 60 -14.27 -5.56 7.04
CA LEU A 60 -14.45 -6.86 6.39
C LEU A 60 -14.87 -7.96 7.38
N PRO A 61 -15.63 -8.97 6.91
CA PRO A 61 -16.00 -10.10 7.75
C PRO A 61 -14.81 -10.85 8.35
N SER A 62 -15.01 -11.49 9.51
CA SER A 62 -14.00 -12.38 10.08
C SER A 62 -13.67 -13.52 9.11
N GLY A 63 -12.38 -13.83 8.95
CA GLY A 63 -11.92 -14.88 8.05
C GLY A 63 -11.66 -14.42 6.62
N SER A 64 -11.89 -13.14 6.29
CA SER A 64 -11.43 -12.57 5.02
C SER A 64 -9.91 -12.71 4.87
N LYS A 65 -9.49 -13.14 3.68
CA LYS A 65 -8.09 -13.08 3.21
C LYS A 65 -7.99 -12.12 2.03
N VAL A 66 -7.06 -11.18 2.10
CA VAL A 66 -6.97 -10.05 1.17
C VAL A 66 -5.68 -10.14 0.34
N LEU A 67 -5.78 -10.08 -0.98
CA LEU A 67 -4.64 -9.93 -1.88
C LEU A 67 -4.39 -8.44 -2.11
N PHE A 68 -3.21 -7.95 -1.75
CA PHE A 68 -2.85 -6.56 -1.99
C PHE A 68 -2.23 -6.43 -3.37
N TRP A 69 -2.51 -5.36 -4.11
CA TRP A 69 -1.89 -5.06 -5.38
C TRP A 69 -1.51 -3.59 -5.44
N GLY A 70 -0.24 -3.31 -5.73
CA GLY A 70 0.32 -1.96 -5.62
C GLY A 70 0.61 -1.50 -4.20
N GLU A 71 0.41 -2.33 -3.19
CA GLU A 71 0.70 -1.99 -1.81
C GLU A 71 1.58 -3.09 -1.20
N THR A 72 2.59 -2.67 -0.43
CA THR A 72 3.55 -3.57 0.25
C THR A 72 3.44 -3.45 1.77
N ARG A 73 2.63 -2.51 2.27
CA ARG A 73 2.43 -2.23 3.68
C ARG A 73 1.10 -2.83 4.13
N SER A 74 1.17 -3.81 5.03
CA SER A 74 0.01 -4.48 5.62
C SER A 74 -0.31 -4.02 7.04
N TYR A 75 0.45 -3.07 7.60
CA TYR A 75 0.43 -2.72 9.03
C TYR A 75 -0.97 -2.36 9.56
N PHE A 76 -1.80 -1.69 8.78
CA PHE A 76 -3.17 -1.31 9.17
C PHE A 76 -4.26 -2.32 8.74
N CYS A 77 -3.88 -3.44 8.13
CA CYS A 77 -4.81 -4.49 7.75
C CYS A 77 -5.02 -5.45 8.93
N PRO A 78 -6.24 -5.59 9.48
CA PRO A 78 -6.49 -6.51 10.58
C PRO A 78 -6.72 -7.97 10.13
N HIS A 79 -6.68 -8.24 8.82
CA HIS A 79 -7.00 -9.54 8.22
C HIS A 79 -5.75 -10.27 7.74
N THR A 80 -5.88 -11.58 7.52
CA THR A 80 -4.85 -12.32 6.78
C THR A 80 -4.69 -11.69 5.40
N ALA A 81 -3.46 -11.42 4.98
CA ALA A 81 -3.22 -10.75 3.72
C ALA A 81 -2.01 -11.32 2.99
N VAL A 82 -2.11 -11.36 1.67
CA VAL A 82 -0.99 -11.63 0.75
C VAL A 82 -0.45 -10.28 0.35
N VAL A 83 0.62 -9.86 1.02
CA VAL A 83 1.26 -8.54 0.84
C VAL A 83 2.77 -8.73 0.76
N PRO A 84 3.30 -9.12 -0.42
CA PRO A 84 4.73 -9.27 -0.63
C PRO A 84 5.45 -7.94 -0.36
N THR A 85 6.64 -8.00 0.23
CA THR A 85 7.44 -6.80 0.44
C THR A 85 8.04 -6.30 -0.88
N VAL A 86 8.69 -5.13 -0.84
CA VAL A 86 9.41 -4.60 -2.00
C VAL A 86 10.55 -5.49 -2.50
N PHE A 87 11.00 -6.45 -1.67
CA PHE A 87 12.08 -7.39 -2.01
C PHE A 87 11.55 -8.72 -2.57
N ASP A 88 10.24 -8.96 -2.49
CA ASP A 88 9.62 -10.22 -2.88
C ASP A 88 8.98 -10.13 -4.27
N TYR A 89 8.88 -11.28 -4.94
CA TYR A 89 8.05 -11.39 -6.13
C TYR A 89 6.58 -11.44 -5.74
N HIS A 90 5.78 -10.63 -6.42
CA HIS A 90 4.34 -10.68 -6.23
C HIS A 90 3.76 -11.93 -6.90
N PRO A 91 2.94 -12.75 -6.21
CA PRO A 91 2.47 -14.02 -6.77
C PRO A 91 1.40 -13.83 -7.86
N LEU A 92 0.61 -12.74 -7.82
CA LEU A 92 -0.45 -12.49 -8.79
C LEU A 92 0.01 -12.55 -10.26
N PRO A 93 1.09 -11.87 -10.69
CA PRO A 93 1.63 -12.07 -12.04
C PRO A 93 1.96 -13.52 -12.37
N ALA A 94 2.58 -14.27 -11.45
CA ALA A 94 2.92 -15.67 -11.69
C ALA A 94 1.65 -16.54 -11.86
N TRP A 95 0.65 -16.36 -11.01
CA TRP A 95 -0.64 -17.06 -11.12
C TRP A 95 -1.37 -16.71 -12.41
N ALA A 96 -1.43 -15.42 -12.77
CA ALA A 96 -2.13 -14.97 -13.97
C ALA A 96 -1.44 -15.45 -15.25
N ASN A 97 -0.11 -15.42 -15.28
CA ASN A 97 0.69 -15.89 -16.43
C ASN A 97 0.61 -17.41 -16.60
N ALA A 98 0.47 -18.18 -15.51
CA ALA A 98 0.36 -19.63 -15.56
C ALA A 98 -1.06 -20.12 -15.87
N ALA A 99 -2.08 -19.29 -15.62
CA ALA A 99 -3.47 -19.66 -15.83
C ALA A 99 -3.82 -19.83 -17.30
N ALA A 100 -4.59 -20.87 -17.64
CA ALA A 100 -5.11 -21.06 -19.00
C ALA A 100 -6.21 -20.05 -19.38
N GLY A 101 -6.74 -19.31 -18.40
CA GLY A 101 -7.82 -18.33 -18.56
C GLY A 101 -8.24 -17.70 -17.24
N SER A 102 -9.16 -16.73 -17.29
CA SER A 102 -9.68 -16.04 -16.09
C SER A 102 -10.38 -16.97 -15.08
N LEU A 103 -11.04 -18.04 -15.54
CA LEU A 103 -11.64 -19.06 -14.65
C LEU A 103 -10.57 -19.86 -13.90
N ASP A 104 -9.47 -20.21 -14.55
CA ASP A 104 -8.36 -20.95 -13.93
C ASP A 104 -7.62 -20.08 -12.91
N LEU A 105 -7.44 -18.79 -13.22
CA LEU A 105 -6.97 -17.80 -12.25
C LEU A 105 -7.92 -17.71 -11.05
N ALA A 106 -9.24 -17.64 -11.28
CA ALA A 106 -10.23 -17.63 -10.21
C ALA A 106 -10.12 -18.89 -9.32
N ASN A 107 -9.98 -20.07 -9.91
CA ASN A 107 -9.77 -21.30 -9.16
C ASN A 107 -8.48 -21.26 -8.31
N THR A 108 -7.40 -20.70 -8.86
CA THR A 108 -6.15 -20.50 -8.12
C THR A 108 -6.35 -19.58 -6.91
N LEU A 109 -7.00 -18.42 -7.09
CA LEU A 109 -7.28 -17.50 -5.98
C LEU A 109 -8.21 -18.14 -4.93
N LYS A 110 -9.17 -18.97 -5.37
CA LYS A 110 -10.08 -19.72 -4.50
C LYS A 110 -9.33 -20.77 -3.66
N GLN A 111 -8.40 -21.50 -4.27
CA GLN A 111 -7.54 -22.47 -3.58
C GLN A 111 -6.65 -21.78 -2.53
N GLU A 112 -6.14 -20.60 -2.87
CA GLU A 112 -5.42 -19.72 -1.95
C GLU A 112 -6.33 -19.08 -0.90
N LYS A 113 -7.64 -19.34 -0.93
CA LYS A 113 -8.67 -18.79 -0.03
C LYS A 113 -8.74 -17.26 -0.05
N ILE A 114 -8.32 -16.63 -1.14
CA ILE A 114 -8.41 -15.17 -1.29
C ILE A 114 -9.88 -14.81 -1.47
N THR A 115 -10.34 -13.85 -0.69
CA THR A 115 -11.74 -13.39 -0.67
C THR A 115 -11.89 -11.98 -1.23
N HIS A 116 -10.84 -11.17 -1.09
CA HIS A 116 -10.86 -9.76 -1.47
C HIS A 116 -9.56 -9.38 -2.18
N VAL A 117 -9.64 -8.38 -3.05
CA VAL A 117 -8.48 -7.73 -3.66
C VAL A 117 -8.47 -6.26 -3.25
N PHE A 118 -7.37 -5.84 -2.63
CA PHE A 118 -7.12 -4.46 -2.29
C PHE A 118 -6.11 -3.87 -3.27
N ILE A 119 -6.47 -2.79 -3.95
CA ILE A 119 -5.63 -2.16 -4.97
C ILE A 119 -5.29 -0.74 -4.54
N ASN A 120 -4.00 -0.42 -4.37
CA ASN A 120 -3.51 0.95 -4.24
C ASN A 120 -3.13 1.47 -5.63
N THR A 121 -4.07 2.15 -6.29
CA THR A 121 -3.93 2.62 -7.68
C THR A 121 -2.88 3.73 -7.80
N PHE A 122 -2.72 4.55 -6.77
CA PHE A 122 -1.69 5.59 -6.72
C PHE A 122 -0.28 4.98 -6.77
N GLU A 123 -0.01 3.99 -5.93
CA GLU A 123 1.29 3.34 -5.89
C GLU A 123 1.56 2.50 -7.14
N LEU A 124 0.53 1.83 -7.70
CA LEU A 124 0.67 1.15 -9.00
C LEU A 124 1.13 2.09 -10.10
N SER A 125 0.51 3.26 -10.20
CA SER A 125 0.86 4.27 -11.19
C SER A 125 2.28 4.81 -10.96
N ARG A 126 2.65 5.06 -9.70
CA ARG A 126 3.99 5.56 -9.32
C ARG A 126 5.11 4.55 -9.59
N LEU A 127 4.85 3.26 -9.39
CA LEU A 127 5.86 2.19 -9.42
C LEU A 127 5.88 1.38 -10.73
N GLY A 128 4.83 1.44 -11.55
CA GLY A 128 4.73 0.69 -12.80
C GLY A 128 4.66 -0.83 -12.61
N THR A 129 4.04 -1.29 -11.51
CA THR A 129 4.02 -2.72 -11.12
C THR A 129 3.27 -3.62 -12.11
N GLU A 130 2.42 -3.05 -12.97
CA GLU A 130 1.68 -3.77 -14.02
C GLU A 130 2.60 -4.39 -15.09
N ASN A 131 3.85 -3.95 -15.20
CA ASN A 131 4.79 -4.42 -16.23
C ASN A 131 5.28 -5.86 -16.03
N LYS A 132 4.79 -6.60 -15.03
CA LYS A 132 5.20 -7.98 -14.71
C LYS A 132 4.31 -9.06 -15.31
N PHE A 133 3.16 -8.70 -15.89
CA PHE A 133 2.29 -9.66 -16.57
C PHE A 133 2.80 -9.97 -17.98
N SER A 134 2.66 -11.22 -18.42
CA SER A 134 2.69 -11.55 -19.86
C SER A 134 1.43 -10.99 -20.54
N GLU A 135 1.38 -11.04 -21.87
CA GLU A 135 0.18 -10.61 -22.59
C GLU A 135 -1.06 -11.43 -22.19
N ASP A 136 -0.91 -12.76 -22.13
CA ASP A 136 -1.95 -13.67 -21.67
C ASP A 136 -2.30 -13.46 -20.20
N GLY A 137 -1.30 -13.28 -19.33
CA GLY A 137 -1.54 -13.03 -17.91
C GLY A 137 -2.28 -11.71 -17.66
N ARG A 138 -1.97 -10.67 -18.44
CA ARG A 138 -2.70 -9.40 -18.38
C ARG A 138 -4.15 -9.60 -18.84
N LYS A 139 -4.38 -10.32 -19.94
CA LYS A 139 -5.73 -10.64 -20.41
C LYS A 139 -6.51 -11.43 -19.35
N ASN A 140 -5.89 -12.45 -18.75
CA ASN A 140 -6.48 -13.25 -17.69
C ASN A 140 -6.87 -12.40 -16.48
N TRP A 141 -6.00 -11.48 -16.07
CA TRP A 141 -6.27 -10.55 -14.97
C TRP A 141 -7.39 -9.57 -15.27
N GLU A 142 -7.41 -8.96 -16.46
CA GLU A 142 -8.47 -8.04 -16.87
C GLU A 142 -9.84 -8.73 -16.96
N GLU A 143 -9.89 -9.91 -17.59
CA GLU A 143 -11.12 -10.71 -17.63
C GLU A 143 -11.55 -11.15 -16.23
N PHE A 144 -10.60 -11.50 -15.35
CA PHE A 144 -10.90 -11.87 -13.98
C PHE A 144 -11.55 -10.69 -13.24
N LYS A 145 -10.97 -9.49 -13.33
CA LYS A 145 -11.53 -8.26 -12.74
C LYS A 145 -12.96 -8.03 -13.22
N GLN A 146 -13.22 -8.17 -14.52
CA GLN A 146 -14.54 -7.91 -15.10
C GLN A 146 -15.60 -8.92 -14.64
N ARG A 147 -15.23 -10.19 -14.47
CA ARG A 147 -16.18 -11.28 -14.19
C ARG A 147 -16.39 -11.53 -12.70
N TYR A 148 -15.31 -11.48 -11.91
CA TYR A 148 -15.31 -11.99 -10.54
C TYR A 148 -15.13 -10.90 -9.48
N MET A 149 -14.75 -9.67 -9.83
CA MET A 149 -14.52 -8.62 -8.83
C MET A 149 -15.71 -7.66 -8.72
N ARG A 150 -16.27 -7.56 -7.51
CA ARG A 150 -17.33 -6.62 -7.16
C ARG A 150 -16.75 -5.48 -6.31
N PRO A 151 -16.90 -4.21 -6.72
CA PRO A 151 -16.36 -3.10 -5.94
C PRO A 151 -17.13 -2.96 -4.62
N VAL A 152 -16.38 -2.87 -3.52
CA VAL A 152 -16.90 -2.68 -2.16
C VAL A 152 -16.56 -1.28 -1.63
N PHE A 153 -15.38 -0.76 -1.99
CA PHE A 153 -14.92 0.55 -1.56
C PHE A 153 -14.03 1.21 -2.62
N LYS A 154 -14.04 2.54 -2.65
CA LYS A 154 -13.14 3.35 -3.46
C LYS A 154 -12.93 4.71 -2.80
N ASP A 155 -11.67 5.12 -2.68
CA ASP A 155 -11.28 6.50 -2.37
C ASP A 155 -10.38 7.06 -3.48
N ASN A 156 -9.62 8.12 -3.18
CA ASN A 156 -8.72 8.78 -4.12
C ASN A 156 -7.49 7.93 -4.52
N TYR A 157 -7.11 6.94 -3.71
CA TYR A 157 -5.86 6.19 -3.85
C TYR A 157 -6.08 4.69 -3.96
N CYS A 158 -7.16 4.17 -3.37
CA CYS A 158 -7.35 2.76 -3.09
C CYS A 158 -8.73 2.28 -3.52
N GLN A 159 -8.80 1.00 -3.87
CA GLN A 159 -10.02 0.29 -4.23
C GLN A 159 -10.03 -1.06 -3.53
N LEU A 160 -11.19 -1.47 -3.01
CA LEU A 160 -11.39 -2.80 -2.45
C LEU A 160 -12.48 -3.51 -3.23
N TYR A 161 -12.22 -4.77 -3.56
CA TYR A 161 -13.13 -5.62 -4.28
C TYR A 161 -13.35 -6.92 -3.50
N GLU A 162 -14.60 -7.38 -3.48
CA GLU A 162 -14.97 -8.74 -3.12
C GLU A 162 -14.84 -9.64 -4.36
N ILE A 163 -14.34 -10.87 -4.17
CA ILE A 163 -14.28 -11.87 -5.23
C ILE A 163 -15.53 -12.76 -5.16
N THR A 164 -16.33 -12.75 -6.22
CA THR A 164 -17.51 -13.60 -6.39
C THR A 164 -17.21 -14.74 -7.35
N TYR A 165 -16.79 -15.90 -6.83
CA TYR A 165 -16.46 -17.11 -7.60
C TYR A 165 -17.67 -17.75 -8.29
#